data_AF-A0A2G8ITB6-F1
#
_entry.id   AF-A0A2G8ITB6-F1
#
_cell.length_a   1.000
_cell.length_b   1.000
_cell.length_c   1.000
_cell.angle_alpha   90.00
_cell.angle_beta   90.00
_cell.angle_gamma   90.00
#
_symmetry.space_group_name_H-M   'P 1'
#
loop_
_entity.id
_entity.type
_entity.pdbx_description
1 polymer ?
#
loop_
_entity_poly.entity_id
_entity_poly.type
_entity_poly.pdbx_seq_one_letter_code
_entity_poly.pdbx_strand_id
1 'polypeptide(L)'
;MKGPNHGYNRAKVWTTAHEQNSKGADREMDLYNNEQGRQLGVTKYYNTNTQFSKSIRTMVKQGSLVRIVKGQLTATNGVTGK
;
A
#
# COMPACT_ATOMS: atom_id res chain seq x y z
N MET A 1 24.96 2.14 -7.90
CA MET A 1 23.61 1.52 -7.81
C MET A 1 22.56 2.61 -7.72
N LYS A 2 21.37 2.43 -8.29
CA LYS A 2 20.26 3.39 -8.14
C LYS A 2 19.59 3.16 -6.77
N GLY A 3 19.40 4.22 -5.98
CA GLY A 3 18.92 4.15 -4.59
C GLY A 3 17.40 3.96 -4.42
N PRO A 4 16.87 3.99 -3.18
CA PRO A 4 15.46 3.72 -2.86
C PRO A 4 14.46 4.58 -3.65
N ASN A 5 14.77 5.86 -3.88
CA ASN A 5 13.91 6.77 -4.65
C ASN A 5 13.72 6.32 -6.10
N HIS A 6 14.72 5.64 -6.69
CA HIS A 6 14.56 5.08 -8.03
C HIS A 6 13.55 3.93 -8.05
N GLY A 7 13.56 3.07 -7.02
CA GLY A 7 12.57 2.00 -6.84
C GLY A 7 11.16 2.58 -6.62
N TYR A 8 11.03 3.58 -5.76
CA TYR A 8 9.78 4.32 -5.53
C TYR A 8 9.18 4.84 -6.84
N ASN A 9 9.98 5.57 -7.64
CA ASN A 9 9.51 6.20 -8.88
C ASN A 9 9.06 5.16 -9.91
N ARG A 10 9.81 4.05 -10.08
CA ARG A 10 9.42 2.97 -11.00
C ARG A 10 8.13 2.29 -10.55
N ALA A 11 7.99 2.00 -9.26
CA ALA A 11 6.78 1.41 -8.69
C ALA A 11 5.57 2.34 -8.84
N LYS A 12 5.75 3.66 -8.66
CA LYS A 12 4.69 4.65 -8.87
C LYS A 12 4.18 4.63 -10.30
N VAL A 13 5.08 4.75 -11.29
CA VAL A 13 4.70 4.70 -12.71
C VAL A 13 3.96 3.40 -13.05
N TRP A 14 4.48 2.25 -12.61
CA TRP A 14 3.85 0.95 -12.82
C TRP A 14 2.44 0.90 -12.23
N THR A 15 2.32 1.10 -10.92
CA THR A 15 1.02 0.97 -10.23
C THR A 15 -0.01 2.00 -10.68
N THR A 16 0.38 3.26 -10.94
CA THR A 16 -0.55 4.28 -11.45
C THR A 16 -1.08 3.94 -12.84
N ALA A 17 -0.25 3.35 -13.71
CA ALA A 17 -0.70 2.92 -15.04
C ALA A 17 -1.75 1.80 -14.95
N HIS A 18 -1.62 0.88 -13.99
CA HIS A 18 -2.61 -0.18 -13.76
C HIS A 18 -3.96 0.39 -13.27
N GLU A 19 -3.95 1.50 -12.53
CA GLU A 19 -5.15 2.17 -12.03
C GLU A 19 -5.81 3.16 -13.02
N GLN A 20 -5.33 3.27 -14.25
CA GLN A 20 -5.80 4.32 -15.17
C GLN A 20 -7.30 4.23 -15.52
N ASN A 21 -7.82 3.00 -15.61
CA ASN A 21 -9.20 2.71 -16.00
C ASN A 21 -10.09 2.29 -14.82
N SER A 22 -9.52 2.07 -13.63
CA SER A 22 -10.28 1.76 -12.42
C SER A 22 -10.99 3.03 -11.91
N LYS A 23 -12.08 2.84 -11.18
CA LYS A 23 -12.93 3.91 -10.62
C LYS A 23 -13.48 3.49 -9.26
N GLY A 24 -13.95 4.46 -8.50
CA GLY A 24 -14.59 4.23 -7.21
C GLY A 24 -13.65 3.70 -6.13
N ALA A 25 -14.22 3.04 -5.12
CA ALA A 25 -13.53 2.62 -3.91
C ALA A 25 -12.33 1.69 -4.15
N ASP A 26 -12.38 0.84 -5.18
CA ASP A 26 -11.26 -0.05 -5.54
C ASP A 26 -10.02 0.75 -5.92
N ARG A 27 -10.16 1.73 -6.82
CA ARG A 27 -9.07 2.62 -7.23
C ARG A 27 -8.50 3.40 -6.05
N GLU A 28 -9.36 3.92 -5.18
CA GLU A 28 -8.91 4.69 -4.02
C GLU A 28 -8.13 3.82 -3.03
N MET A 29 -8.61 2.60 -2.78
CA MET A 29 -7.92 1.60 -1.94
C MET A 29 -6.55 1.26 -2.52
N ASP A 30 -6.48 0.95 -3.82
CA ASP A 30 -5.24 0.54 -4.47
C ASP A 30 -4.23 1.69 -4.51
N LEU A 31 -4.64 2.90 -4.88
CA LEU A 31 -3.76 4.07 -4.86
C LEU A 31 -3.20 4.35 -3.47
N TYR A 32 -4.04 4.28 -2.43
CA TYR A 32 -3.61 4.48 -1.05
C TYR A 32 -2.62 3.40 -0.60
N ASN A 33 -2.98 2.12 -0.75
CA ASN A 33 -2.15 1.00 -0.29
C ASN A 33 -0.83 0.93 -1.07
N ASN A 34 -0.84 1.23 -2.38
CA ASN A 34 0.36 1.31 -3.20
C ASN A 34 1.31 2.41 -2.72
N GLU A 35 0.78 3.56 -2.30
CA GLU A 35 1.62 4.64 -1.74
C GLU A 35 2.26 4.21 -0.42
N GLN A 36 1.49 3.62 0.49
CA GLN A 36 2.02 3.11 1.76
C GLN A 36 3.13 2.06 1.53
N GLY A 37 2.92 1.14 0.59
CA GLY A 37 3.93 0.15 0.21
C GLY A 37 5.21 0.77 -0.37
N ARG A 38 5.07 1.81 -1.21
CA ARG A 38 6.22 2.54 -1.75
C ARG A 38 7.02 3.28 -0.68
N GLN A 39 6.34 3.99 0.23
CA GLN A 39 6.99 4.70 1.34
C GLN A 39 7.71 3.74 2.28
N LEU A 40 7.11 2.57 2.55
CA LEU A 40 7.78 1.51 3.28
C LEU A 40 9.04 1.02 2.53
N GLY A 41 8.96 0.85 1.21
CA GLY A 41 10.09 0.47 0.35
C GLY A 41 11.29 1.43 0.44
N VAL A 42 11.03 2.73 0.58
CA VAL A 42 12.08 3.75 0.81
C VAL A 42 12.64 3.63 2.22
N THR A 43 11.77 3.58 3.22
CA THR A 43 12.16 3.61 4.65
C THR A 43 12.84 2.32 5.10
N LYS A 44 12.50 1.20 4.47
CA LYS A 44 13.00 -0.15 4.79
C LYS A 44 13.84 -0.73 3.65
N TYR A 45 14.55 0.12 2.91
CA TYR A 45 15.29 -0.25 1.70
C TYR A 45 16.27 -1.43 1.87
N TYR A 46 16.91 -1.53 3.03
CA TYR A 46 17.88 -2.61 3.33
C TYR A 46 17.25 -3.84 4.00
N ASN A 47 15.94 -3.84 4.25
CA ASN A 47 15.27 -4.99 4.83
C ASN A 47 15.28 -6.17 3.84
N THR A 48 15.46 -7.37 4.37
CA THR A 48 15.15 -8.61 3.65
C THR A 48 13.66 -8.69 3.34
N ASN A 49 13.29 -9.53 2.36
CA ASN A 49 11.88 -9.80 2.05
C ASN A 49 11.08 -10.27 3.27
N THR A 50 11.68 -11.06 4.16
CA THR A 50 11.04 -11.52 5.40
C THR A 50 10.72 -10.37 6.35
N GLN A 51 11.68 -9.46 6.58
CA GLN A 51 11.48 -8.28 7.42
C GLN A 51 10.48 -7.30 6.80
N PHE A 52 10.53 -7.14 5.47
CA PHE A 52 9.59 -6.32 4.72
C PHE A 52 8.16 -6.87 4.84
N SER A 53 7.98 -8.17 4.61
CA SER A 53 6.71 -8.89 4.75
C SER A 53 6.16 -8.81 6.17
N LYS A 54 7.02 -8.91 7.20
CA LYS A 54 6.62 -8.70 8.60
C LYS A 54 6.12 -7.27 8.83
N SER A 55 6.78 -6.28 8.26
CA SER A 55 6.39 -4.87 8.40
C SER A 55 5.02 -4.59 7.77
N ILE A 56 4.74 -5.15 6.58
CA ILE A 56 3.42 -5.05 5.95
C ILE A 56 2.34 -5.68 6.84
N ARG A 57 2.57 -6.89 7.37
CA ARG A 57 1.62 -7.53 8.29
C ARG A 57 1.36 -6.70 9.54
N THR A 58 2.36 -5.99 10.06
CA THR A 58 2.19 -5.05 11.17
C THR A 58 1.31 -3.87 10.76
N MET A 59 1.54 -3.26 9.60
CA MET A 59 0.69 -2.18 9.07
C MET A 59 -0.77 -2.60 8.91
N VAL A 60 -1.01 -3.83 8.42
CA VAL A 60 -2.36 -4.41 8.35
C VAL A 60 -3.01 -4.48 9.74
N LYS A 61 -2.30 -5.05 10.72
CA LYS A 61 -2.78 -5.17 12.11
C LYS A 61 -3.04 -3.82 12.77
N GLN A 62 -2.28 -2.79 12.41
CA GLN A 62 -2.38 -1.44 12.96
C GLN A 62 -3.38 -0.54 12.21
N GLY A 63 -3.93 -0.99 11.07
CA GLY A 63 -4.89 -0.20 10.29
C GLY A 63 -4.25 0.88 9.43
N SER A 64 -2.94 0.81 9.19
CA SER A 64 -2.25 1.77 8.32
C SER A 64 -2.54 1.53 6.84
N LEU A 65 -3.11 0.37 6.49
CA LEU A 65 -3.66 0.04 5.19
C LEU A 65 -5.19 0.08 5.24
N VAL A 66 -5.84 0.13 4.07
CA VAL A 66 -7.29 0.15 3.95
C VAL A 66 -7.80 -1.06 3.14
N ARG A 67 -9.05 -1.43 3.38
CA ARG A 67 -9.83 -2.42 2.63
C ARG A 67 -11.23 -1.89 2.38
N ILE A 68 -11.98 -2.52 1.48
CA ILE A 68 -13.37 -2.14 1.23
C ILE A 68 -14.32 -2.96 2.11
N VAL A 69 -15.21 -2.25 2.80
CA VAL A 69 -16.30 -2.81 3.60
C VAL A 69 -17.56 -2.03 3.26
N LYS A 70 -18.63 -2.71 2.84
CA LYS A 70 -19.91 -2.07 2.45
C LYS A 70 -19.72 -0.90 1.45
N GLY A 71 -18.80 -1.04 0.50
CA GLY A 71 -18.51 -0.01 -0.52
C GLY A 71 -17.68 1.18 -0.02
N GLN A 72 -17.18 1.15 1.22
CA GLN A 72 -16.39 2.24 1.82
C GLN A 72 -14.98 1.78 2.19
N LEU A 73 -14.01 2.67 2.04
CA LEU A 73 -12.65 2.46 2.54
C LEU A 73 -12.68 2.40 4.08
N THR A 74 -12.18 1.31 4.63
CA THR A 74 -12.11 1.05 6.06
C THR A 74 -10.69 0.60 6.40
N ALA A 75 -10.13 1.11 7.50
CA ALA A 75 -8.83 0.65 7.99
C ALA A 75 -8.81 -0.88 8.18
N THR A 76 -7.70 -1.53 7.86
CA THR A 76 -7.60 -3.01 7.89
C THR A 76 -7.73 -3.61 9.29
N ASN A 77 -7.54 -2.81 10.34
CA ASN A 77 -7.75 -3.20 11.73
C ASN A 77 -9.19 -2.95 12.23
N GLY A 78 -10.02 -2.25 11.45
CA GLY A 78 -11.40 -2.00 11.83
C GLY A 78 -12.21 -3.30 11.82
N VAL A 79 -12.85 -3.62 12.94
CA VAL A 79 -13.98 -4.57 12.96
C VAL A 79 -15.14 -3.89 12.27
N THR A 80 -15.72 -4.57 11.28
CA THR A 80 -16.87 -4.05 10.53
C THR A 80 -18.08 -3.87 11.45
N GLY A 81 -18.69 -2.68 11.44
CA GLY A 81 -20.08 -2.48 11.90
C GLY A 81 -20.28 -1.42 12.97
N LYS A 82 -20.78 -0.26 12.54
CA LYS A 82 -22.08 0.17 13.07
C LYS A 82 -23.13 -0.17 12.03
#